data_AF-A0A7X9B756-F1
#
_entry.id   AF-A0A7X9B756-F1
#
_cell.length_a   1.000
_cell.length_b   1.000
_cell.length_c   1.000
_cell.angle_alpha   90.00
_cell.angle_beta   90.00
_cell.angle_gamma   90.00
#
_symmetry.space_group_name_H-M   'P 1'
#
loop_
_entity.id
_entity.type
_entity.pdbx_description
1 polymer ?
#
loop_
_entity_poly.entity_id
_entity_poly.type
_entity_poly.pdbx_seq_one_letter_code
_entity_poly.pdbx_strand_id
1 'polypeptide(L)'
;MNSSDNYYENIRQMLEIKKTNISSKDLEKFYLHGEKALENLEEAIIEMKKWGDGELPPSIPPRDQLPDMYMRYGRWDDAERVIRECYRVGVLKEEELEEHVRWINNCQAVSLEVLAHIDEFPEVQQKDMYKRLYKLDKNCLKWVLRFYYKISKTKYKNTNKLYLKGEEPKELFVESESLETIPGRSALIANIDFPDWYIKISFGKSSSSNYQRALFLARQAPIYLEDQYEGEIVHSAVYGKSSLEYLAFIQIYELIHNWKSTFVICNGHVLDRKIIGQLNYCYGDKCRTGQIDFCFGASMFTDNPFGCHRLQISRYNNPWWSFYRKTQSGYILDKGEIFKRTDIVAEVYKYCPDFDLAAIKQVINELPLMVDDKGYSKLMDENQNYGDQLVRKTEGEEFVITYTAPKSKAKAYYENRNKDPDEKSIVGRLFDFLKRG
;
A
#
# COMPACT_ATOMS: atom_id res chain seq x y z
N MET A 1 23.77 -25.89 18.10
CA MET A 1 23.59 -24.43 18.22
C MET A 1 23.92 -24.08 19.65
N ASN A 2 24.81 -23.11 19.86
CA ASN A 2 24.97 -22.51 21.19
C ASN A 2 23.67 -21.74 21.53
N SER A 3 23.43 -21.36 22.79
CA SER A 3 22.11 -20.78 23.10
C SER A 3 21.94 -19.35 22.53
N SER A 4 23.02 -18.65 22.20
CA SER A 4 22.96 -17.41 21.42
C SER A 4 22.49 -17.61 19.97
N ASP A 5 22.92 -18.67 19.27
CA ASP A 5 22.38 -19.05 17.96
C ASP A 5 20.87 -19.31 18.06
N ASN A 6 20.44 -19.97 19.14
CA ASN A 6 19.02 -20.22 19.40
C ASN A 6 18.25 -18.91 19.63
N TYR A 7 18.84 -17.94 20.33
CA TYR A 7 18.27 -16.60 20.47
C TYR A 7 18.01 -15.98 19.08
N TYR A 8 19.04 -15.85 18.24
CA TYR A 8 18.90 -15.15 16.96
C TYR A 8 17.95 -15.85 15.99
N GLU A 9 17.93 -17.19 15.97
CA GLU A 9 16.98 -17.94 15.13
C GLU A 9 15.53 -17.74 15.59
N ASN A 10 15.27 -17.76 16.90
CA ASN A 10 13.93 -17.49 17.41
C ASN A 10 13.50 -16.03 17.16
N ILE A 11 14.43 -15.08 17.24
CA ILE A 11 14.16 -13.68 16.87
C ILE A 11 13.79 -13.57 15.39
N ARG A 12 14.55 -14.23 14.50
CA ARG A 12 14.28 -14.27 13.06
C ARG A 12 12.87 -14.81 12.78
N GLN A 13 12.52 -15.94 13.38
CA GLN A 13 11.20 -16.56 13.23
C GLN A 13 10.08 -15.69 13.82
N MET A 14 10.32 -15.03 14.95
CA MET A 14 9.38 -14.09 15.56
C MET A 14 9.12 -12.87 14.66
N LEU A 15 10.15 -12.34 13.99
CA LEU A 15 10.06 -11.14 13.14
C LEU A 15 9.45 -11.40 11.75
N GLU A 16 9.53 -12.62 11.24
CA GLU A 16 8.85 -13.03 9.99
C GLU A 16 7.32 -13.02 10.14
N ILE A 17 6.80 -13.08 11.36
CA ILE A 17 5.37 -13.09 11.63
C ILE A 17 4.78 -11.68 11.56
N LYS A 18 3.77 -11.50 10.68
CA LYS A 18 3.05 -10.24 10.54
C LYS A 18 2.20 -9.95 11.78
N LYS A 19 2.49 -8.85 12.46
CA LYS A 19 1.80 -8.42 13.70
C LYS A 19 0.43 -7.76 13.49
N THR A 20 0.09 -7.40 12.26
CA THR A 20 -1.20 -6.77 11.91
C THR A 20 -2.15 -7.81 11.33
N ASN A 21 -3.37 -7.89 11.88
CA ASN A 21 -4.36 -8.92 11.55
C ASN A 21 -3.81 -10.35 11.69
N ILE A 22 -3.03 -10.58 12.76
CA ILE A 22 -2.39 -11.87 13.04
C ILE A 22 -3.46 -12.94 13.35
N SER A 23 -3.29 -14.13 12.79
CA SER A 23 -4.15 -15.28 13.09
C SER A 23 -3.84 -15.81 14.49
N SER A 24 -4.78 -16.50 15.15
CA SER A 24 -4.50 -17.11 16.46
C SER A 24 -3.32 -18.09 16.40
N LYS A 25 -3.18 -18.84 15.30
CA LYS A 25 -2.06 -19.77 15.10
C LYS A 25 -0.72 -19.04 15.00
N ASP A 26 -0.67 -17.93 14.27
CA ASP A 26 0.56 -17.15 14.12
C ASP A 26 0.89 -16.35 15.38
N LEU A 27 -0.13 -15.97 16.16
CA LEU A 27 0.04 -15.35 17.48
C LEU A 27 0.70 -16.32 18.47
N GLU A 28 0.23 -17.57 18.52
CA GLU A 28 0.87 -18.59 19.37
C GLU A 28 2.30 -18.88 18.95
N LYS A 29 2.59 -18.90 17.64
CA LYS A 29 3.97 -18.99 17.14
C LYS A 29 4.81 -17.79 17.56
N PHE A 30 4.25 -16.58 17.48
CA PHE A 30 4.93 -15.36 17.90
C PHE A 30 5.34 -15.46 19.37
N TYR A 31 4.42 -15.88 20.24
CA TYR A 31 4.72 -16.09 21.66
C TYR A 31 5.73 -17.21 21.88
N LEU A 32 5.59 -18.34 21.18
CA LEU A 32 6.53 -19.46 21.28
C LEU A 32 7.97 -19.05 20.97
N HIS A 33 8.17 -18.32 19.86
CA HIS A 33 9.51 -17.86 19.48
C HIS A 33 9.99 -16.72 20.37
N GLY A 34 9.11 -15.82 20.80
CA GLY A 34 9.45 -14.76 21.74
C GLY A 34 9.92 -15.30 23.09
N GLU A 35 9.20 -16.26 23.67
CA GLU A 35 9.56 -16.89 24.95
C GLU A 35 10.86 -17.69 24.83
N LYS A 36 11.05 -18.46 23.75
CA LYS A 36 12.33 -19.13 23.49
C LYS A 36 13.47 -18.13 23.34
N ALA A 37 13.25 -17.01 22.67
CA ALA A 37 14.27 -15.96 22.61
C ALA A 37 14.55 -15.37 24.00
N LEU A 38 13.53 -15.16 24.83
CA LEU A 38 13.69 -14.68 26.20
C LEU A 38 14.50 -15.66 27.07
N GLU A 39 14.23 -16.97 26.97
CA GLU A 39 14.98 -18.02 27.69
C GLU A 39 16.49 -18.01 27.37
N ASN A 40 16.84 -17.68 26.13
CA ASN A 40 18.23 -17.65 25.66
C ASN A 40 18.84 -16.23 25.70
N LEU A 41 18.13 -15.24 26.25
CA LEU A 41 18.52 -13.83 26.20
C LEU A 41 19.79 -13.56 27.02
N GLU A 42 19.94 -14.18 28.19
CA GLU A 42 21.09 -13.95 29.08
C GLU A 42 22.42 -14.28 28.38
N GLU A 43 22.49 -15.43 27.72
CA GLU A 43 23.68 -15.83 26.96
C GLU A 43 23.91 -14.96 25.74
N ALA A 44 22.84 -14.59 25.03
CA ALA A 44 22.92 -13.69 23.88
C ALA A 44 23.46 -12.30 24.30
N ILE A 45 23.08 -11.80 25.47
CA ILE A 45 23.56 -10.52 26.02
C ILE A 45 25.04 -10.58 26.37
N ILE A 46 25.51 -11.69 26.96
CA ILE A 46 26.94 -11.92 27.23
C ILE A 46 27.73 -11.89 25.91
N GLU A 47 27.19 -12.46 24.84
CA GLU A 47 27.82 -12.43 23.53
C GLU A 47 27.78 -11.05 22.86
N MET A 48 26.63 -10.37 22.88
CA MET A 48 26.47 -9.02 22.31
C MET A 48 27.47 -8.03 22.92
N LYS A 49 27.71 -8.11 24.23
CA LYS A 49 28.70 -7.28 24.92
C LYS A 49 30.14 -7.50 24.43
N LYS A 50 30.43 -8.61 23.75
CA LYS A 50 31.76 -8.87 23.15
C LYS A 50 31.91 -8.24 21.76
N TRP A 51 30.82 -7.81 21.12
CA TRP A 51 30.81 -7.36 19.72
C TRP A 51 31.14 -5.86 19.53
N GLY A 52 31.75 -5.20 20.52
CA GLY A 52 32.11 -3.78 20.46
C GLY A 52 32.52 -3.23 21.83
N ASP A 53 32.13 -1.99 22.13
CA ASP A 53 32.47 -1.27 23.37
C ASP A 53 31.69 -1.75 24.61
N GLY A 54 31.06 -2.93 24.55
CA GLY A 54 30.25 -3.49 25.63
C GLY A 54 28.82 -2.95 25.70
N GLU A 55 28.39 -2.13 24.75
CA GLU A 55 27.02 -1.60 24.68
C GLU A 55 26.03 -2.59 24.04
N LEU A 56 24.80 -2.58 24.54
CA LEU A 56 23.71 -3.39 24.00
C LEU A 56 23.07 -2.71 22.79
N PRO A 57 22.55 -3.49 21.82
CA PRO A 57 21.84 -2.91 20.70
C PRO A 57 20.62 -2.10 21.17
N PRO A 58 20.27 -1.00 20.49
CA PRO A 58 19.18 -0.13 20.91
C PRO A 58 17.82 -0.82 20.86
N SER A 59 17.67 -1.91 20.10
CA SER A 59 16.46 -2.73 20.08
C SER A 59 16.77 -4.18 20.41
N ILE A 60 16.02 -4.70 21.39
CA ILE A 60 16.07 -6.09 21.86
C ILE A 60 14.64 -6.61 21.78
N PRO A 61 14.29 -7.43 20.77
CA PRO A 61 12.90 -7.76 20.52
C PRO A 61 12.12 -8.42 21.69
N PRO A 62 12.72 -9.25 22.57
CA PRO A 62 12.04 -9.72 23.78
C PRO A 62 11.69 -8.59 24.75
N ARG A 63 12.49 -7.52 24.83
CA ARG A 63 12.19 -6.31 25.62
C ARG A 63 11.14 -5.44 24.93
N ASP A 64 11.27 -5.22 23.62
CA ASP A 64 10.51 -4.18 22.91
C ASP A 64 9.17 -4.67 22.34
N GLN A 65 9.11 -5.92 21.90
CA GLN A 65 8.03 -6.41 21.03
C GLN A 65 7.17 -7.48 21.69
N LEU A 66 7.78 -8.37 22.47
CA LEU A 66 7.07 -9.42 23.18
C LEU A 66 6.07 -8.87 24.24
N PRO A 67 6.47 -7.97 25.16
CA PRO A 67 5.52 -7.41 26.12
C PRO A 67 4.44 -6.56 25.44
N ASP A 68 4.78 -5.78 24.40
CA ASP A 68 3.78 -5.03 23.62
C ASP A 68 2.73 -5.98 23.02
N MET A 69 3.15 -7.12 22.46
CA MET A 69 2.23 -8.13 21.94
C MET A 69 1.40 -8.82 23.03
N TYR A 70 1.94 -9.03 24.24
CA TYR A 70 1.15 -9.53 25.36
C TYR A 70 0.08 -8.53 25.80
N MET A 71 0.45 -7.25 25.94
CA MET A 71 -0.47 -6.17 26.28
C MET A 71 -1.62 -6.06 25.27
N ARG A 72 -1.35 -6.21 23.97
CA ARG A 72 -2.39 -6.10 22.92
C ARG A 72 -3.54 -7.08 23.10
N TYR A 73 -3.26 -8.24 23.69
CA TYR A 73 -4.23 -9.32 23.92
C TYR A 73 -4.67 -9.41 25.39
N GLY A 74 -4.30 -8.43 26.22
CA GLY A 74 -4.71 -8.36 27.62
C GLY A 74 -3.99 -9.33 28.55
N ARG A 75 -2.83 -9.85 28.12
CA ARG A 75 -1.94 -10.70 28.93
C ARG A 75 -0.98 -9.83 29.73
N TRP A 76 -1.51 -9.01 30.63
CA TRP A 76 -0.74 -7.96 31.34
C TRP A 76 0.34 -8.54 32.25
N ASP A 77 0.02 -9.60 32.99
CA ASP A 77 0.97 -10.29 33.89
C ASP A 77 2.15 -10.88 33.11
N ASP A 78 1.91 -11.41 31.90
CA ASP A 78 2.96 -11.90 31.03
C ASP A 78 3.85 -10.75 30.52
N ALA A 79 3.26 -9.63 30.13
CA ALA A 79 4.03 -8.45 29.71
C ALA A 79 4.95 -7.94 30.83
N GLU A 80 4.43 -7.86 32.06
CA GLU A 80 5.21 -7.45 33.22
C GLU A 80 6.32 -8.46 33.55
N ARG A 81 6.00 -9.76 33.53
CA ARG A 81 6.99 -10.83 33.72
C ARG A 81 8.15 -10.71 32.75
N VAL A 82 7.87 -10.53 31.46
CA VAL A 82 8.91 -10.40 30.43
C VAL A 82 9.82 -9.20 30.71
N ILE A 83 9.25 -8.04 31.09
CA ILE A 83 10.04 -6.85 31.44
C ILE A 83 10.93 -7.11 32.67
N ARG A 84 10.39 -7.78 33.70
CA ARG A 84 11.16 -8.15 34.90
C ARG A 84 12.29 -9.13 34.57
N GLU A 85 12.05 -10.06 33.65
CA GLU A 85 13.07 -10.99 33.18
C GLU A 85 14.17 -10.26 32.39
N CYS A 86 13.81 -9.29 31.53
CA CYS A 86 14.78 -8.41 30.87
C CYS A 86 15.64 -7.63 31.88
N TYR A 87 15.05 -7.12 32.96
CA TYR A 87 15.82 -6.50 34.05
C TYR A 87 16.76 -7.50 34.73
N ARG A 88 16.28 -8.71 35.05
CA ARG A 88 17.08 -9.77 35.69
C ARG A 88 18.36 -10.09 34.89
N VAL A 89 18.25 -10.16 33.56
CA VAL A 89 19.39 -10.47 32.67
C VAL A 89 20.22 -9.25 32.29
N GLY A 90 19.96 -8.08 32.89
CA GLY A 90 20.77 -6.87 32.73
C GLY A 90 20.55 -6.13 31.40
N VAL A 91 19.38 -6.30 30.78
CA VAL A 91 18.95 -5.55 29.58
C VAL A 91 18.39 -4.17 29.93
N LEU A 92 17.83 -4.04 31.14
CA LEU A 92 17.22 -2.82 31.67
C LEU A 92 17.93 -2.39 32.95
N LYS A 93 17.93 -1.08 33.19
CA LYS A 93 18.22 -0.50 34.51
C LYS A 93 16.96 -0.46 35.38
N GLU A 94 17.15 -0.20 36.68
CA GLU A 94 16.05 -0.14 37.64
C GLU A 94 15.05 0.96 37.30
N GLU A 95 15.51 2.15 36.88
CA GLU A 95 14.60 3.23 36.48
C GLU A 95 13.77 2.85 35.25
N GLU A 96 14.39 2.19 34.26
CA GLU A 96 13.71 1.74 33.04
C GLU A 96 12.68 0.63 33.35
N LEU A 97 13.00 -0.29 34.27
CA LEU A 97 12.06 -1.29 34.77
C LEU A 97 10.81 -0.60 35.35
N GLU A 98 10.99 0.37 36.24
CA GLU A 98 9.87 1.10 36.85
C GLU A 98 9.01 1.82 35.81
N GLU A 99 9.64 2.45 34.82
CA GLU A 99 8.93 3.12 33.71
C GLU A 99 8.10 2.14 32.89
N HIS A 100 8.68 1.00 32.51
CA HIS A 100 7.98 -0.03 31.74
C HIS A 100 6.81 -0.65 32.52
N VAL A 101 7.02 -1.00 33.79
CA VAL A 101 5.95 -1.55 34.65
C VAL A 101 4.83 -0.53 34.85
N ARG A 102 5.18 0.74 35.09
CA ARG A 102 4.20 1.82 35.21
C ARG A 102 3.41 2.02 33.92
N TRP A 103 4.07 1.95 32.76
CA TRP A 103 3.42 2.02 31.46
C TRP A 103 2.42 0.87 31.25
N ILE A 104 2.82 -0.37 31.57
CA ILE A 104 1.95 -1.55 31.48
C ILE A 104 0.70 -1.36 32.35
N ASN A 105 0.88 -1.00 33.62
CA ASN A 105 -0.22 -0.78 34.57
C ASN A 105 -1.15 0.35 34.14
N ASN A 106 -0.60 1.45 33.63
CA ASN A 106 -1.40 2.56 33.11
C ASN A 106 -2.19 2.14 31.86
N CYS A 107 -1.58 1.42 30.93
CA CYS A 107 -2.27 0.87 29.77
C CYS A 107 -3.37 -0.10 30.16
N GLN A 108 -3.14 -0.96 31.15
CA GLN A 108 -4.15 -1.87 31.69
C GLN A 108 -5.34 -1.11 32.26
N ALA A 109 -5.11 -0.16 33.17
CA ALA A 109 -6.15 0.67 33.78
C ALA A 109 -6.95 1.44 32.72
N VAL A 110 -6.25 2.10 31.78
CA VAL A 110 -6.90 2.82 30.66
C VAL A 110 -7.68 1.86 29.77
N SER A 111 -7.21 0.63 29.56
CA SER A 111 -7.94 -0.35 28.76
C SER A 111 -9.28 -0.73 29.38
N LEU A 112 -9.33 -0.89 30.71
CA LEU A 112 -10.57 -1.21 31.42
C LEU A 112 -11.58 -0.06 31.31
N GLU A 113 -11.13 1.18 31.53
CA GLU A 113 -11.97 2.39 31.39
C GLU A 113 -12.47 2.57 29.95
N VAL A 114 -11.62 2.34 28.95
CA VAL A 114 -12.01 2.42 27.53
C VAL A 114 -13.04 1.34 27.19
N LEU A 115 -12.86 0.10 27.65
CA LEU A 115 -13.83 -0.98 27.40
C LEU A 115 -15.17 -0.67 28.08
N ALA A 116 -15.17 -0.26 29.36
CA ALA A 116 -16.37 0.14 30.07
C ALA A 116 -17.10 1.29 29.36
N HIS A 117 -16.36 2.27 28.83
CA HIS A 117 -16.97 3.37 28.08
C HIS A 117 -17.57 2.94 26.73
N ILE A 118 -16.94 1.99 26.03
CA ILE A 118 -17.48 1.45 24.77
C ILE A 118 -18.72 0.60 25.03
N ASP A 119 -18.73 -0.15 26.14
CA ASP A 119 -19.89 -0.94 26.61
C ASP A 119 -21.08 -0.05 26.92
N GLU A 120 -20.86 1.06 27.65
CA GLU A 120 -21.91 2.04 27.98
C GLU A 120 -22.36 2.86 26.76
N PHE A 121 -21.44 3.17 25.84
CA PHE A 121 -21.71 3.95 24.63
C PHE A 121 -21.20 3.24 23.36
N PRO A 122 -21.90 2.19 22.90
CA PRO A 122 -21.57 1.55 21.64
C PRO A 122 -21.61 2.56 20.48
N GLU A 123 -20.79 2.32 19.46
CA GLU A 123 -20.62 3.22 18.31
C GLU A 123 -19.97 4.58 18.61
N VAL A 124 -19.39 4.76 19.81
CA VAL A 124 -18.65 5.98 20.12
C VAL A 124 -17.53 6.20 19.10
N GLN A 125 -17.40 7.43 18.62
CA GLN A 125 -16.37 7.78 17.64
C GLN A 125 -15.00 7.86 18.32
N GLN A 126 -13.98 7.23 17.73
CA GLN A 126 -12.61 7.23 18.25
C GLN A 126 -12.05 8.63 18.49
N LYS A 127 -12.40 9.61 17.64
CA LYS A 127 -11.97 11.02 17.83
C LYS A 127 -12.57 11.67 19.09
N ASP A 128 -13.75 11.22 19.51
CA ASP A 128 -14.47 11.77 20.65
C ASP A 128 -13.98 11.15 21.97
N MET A 129 -13.33 9.98 21.92
CA MET A 129 -12.72 9.33 23.10
C MET A 129 -11.73 10.25 23.81
N TYR A 130 -10.92 11.01 23.07
CA TYR A 130 -9.96 11.95 23.67
C TYR A 130 -10.62 13.11 24.44
N LYS A 131 -11.88 13.43 24.11
CA LYS A 131 -12.65 14.45 24.82
C LYS A 131 -13.41 13.84 25.99
N ARG A 132 -13.96 12.64 25.81
CA ARG A 132 -14.77 11.94 26.81
C ARG A 132 -13.93 11.39 27.96
N LEU A 133 -12.77 10.84 27.63
CA LEU A 133 -11.82 10.24 28.58
C LEU A 133 -10.60 11.15 28.80
N TYR A 134 -10.81 12.46 28.87
CA TYR A 134 -9.75 13.46 28.96
C TYR A 134 -8.90 13.36 30.24
N LYS A 135 -9.42 12.71 31.28
CA LYS A 135 -8.72 12.47 32.55
C LYS A 135 -7.70 11.32 32.48
N LEU A 136 -7.81 10.46 31.47
CA LEU A 136 -6.91 9.32 31.31
C LEU A 136 -5.58 9.74 30.69
N ASP A 137 -4.54 8.95 30.91
CA ASP A 137 -3.25 9.17 30.27
C ASP A 137 -3.40 9.13 28.74
N LYS A 138 -2.99 10.22 28.09
CA LYS A 138 -3.23 10.44 26.65
C LYS A 138 -2.43 9.47 25.79
N ASN A 139 -1.24 9.06 26.22
CA ASN A 139 -0.39 8.15 25.45
C ASN A 139 -0.91 6.71 25.55
N CYS A 140 -1.29 6.28 26.76
CA CYS A 140 -1.95 5.01 27.01
C CYS A 140 -3.26 4.93 26.23
N LEU A 141 -4.07 5.99 26.24
CA LEU A 141 -5.33 6.04 25.50
C LEU A 141 -5.10 5.90 23.99
N LYS A 142 -4.11 6.59 23.42
CA LYS A 142 -3.73 6.41 22.01
C LYS A 142 -3.30 4.98 21.70
N TRP A 143 -2.48 4.38 22.58
CA TRP A 143 -1.98 3.01 22.41
C TRP A 143 -3.14 2.01 22.45
N VAL A 144 -4.00 2.08 23.47
CA VAL A 144 -5.17 1.21 23.65
C VAL A 144 -6.10 1.31 22.44
N LEU A 145 -6.49 2.54 22.07
CA LEU A 145 -7.35 2.77 20.91
C LEU A 145 -6.71 2.34 19.60
N ARG A 146 -5.38 2.18 19.53
CA ARG A 146 -4.69 1.75 18.30
C ARG A 146 -4.55 0.25 18.22
N PHE A 147 -4.16 -0.41 19.31
CA PHE A 147 -3.62 -1.77 19.26
C PHE A 147 -4.39 -2.81 20.09
N TYR A 148 -5.24 -2.40 21.04
CA TYR A 148 -5.87 -3.36 21.94
C TYR A 148 -6.93 -4.22 21.22
N TYR A 149 -6.76 -5.54 21.28
CA TYR A 149 -7.50 -6.51 20.46
C TYR A 149 -8.99 -6.59 20.81
N LYS A 150 -9.34 -6.32 22.08
CA LYS A 150 -10.74 -6.31 22.54
C LYS A 150 -11.57 -5.15 21.98
N ILE A 151 -10.95 -4.21 21.26
CA ILE A 151 -11.64 -3.10 20.61
C ILE A 151 -11.74 -3.38 19.12
N SER A 152 -12.96 -3.41 18.61
CA SER A 152 -13.22 -3.40 17.18
C SER A 152 -13.49 -1.99 16.65
N LYS A 153 -13.24 -1.82 15.36
CA LYS A 153 -13.29 -0.53 14.67
C LYS A 153 -14.00 -0.70 13.35
N THR A 154 -15.15 -0.04 13.22
CA THR A 154 -15.82 0.11 11.94
C THR A 154 -15.59 1.53 11.43
N LYS A 155 -15.10 1.65 10.20
CA LYS A 155 -14.83 2.95 9.60
C LYS A 155 -16.12 3.78 9.53
N TYR A 156 -16.08 5.00 10.05
CA TYR A 156 -17.20 5.93 10.04
C TYR A 156 -16.73 7.35 9.75
N LYS A 157 -17.05 7.85 8.55
CA LYS A 157 -16.58 9.16 8.06
C LYS A 157 -15.04 9.23 8.10
N ASN A 158 -14.48 10.18 8.85
CA ASN A 158 -13.05 10.42 9.02
C ASN A 158 -12.49 9.80 10.32
N THR A 159 -13.27 8.97 11.01
CA THR A 159 -12.88 8.32 12.26
C THR A 159 -13.39 6.88 12.25
N ASN A 160 -13.26 6.17 13.37
CA ASN A 160 -13.82 4.84 13.54
C ASN A 160 -14.91 4.91 14.59
N LYS A 161 -16.00 4.18 14.39
CA LYS A 161 -16.90 3.77 15.47
C LYS A 161 -16.25 2.61 16.20
N LEU A 162 -16.30 2.66 17.53
CA LEU A 162 -15.70 1.65 18.38
C LEU A 162 -16.78 0.71 18.92
N TYR A 163 -16.42 -0.57 19.01
CA TYR A 163 -17.26 -1.63 19.56
C TYR A 163 -16.39 -2.56 20.41
N LEU A 164 -17.02 -3.28 21.32
CA LEU A 164 -16.39 -4.46 21.91
C LEU A 164 -16.22 -5.52 20.81
N LYS A 165 -15.11 -6.25 20.86
CA LYS A 165 -14.84 -7.31 19.90
C LYS A 165 -15.90 -8.41 20.01
N GLY A 166 -16.58 -8.72 18.90
CA GLY A 166 -17.70 -9.67 18.86
C GLY A 166 -19.08 -9.00 18.88
N GLU A 167 -19.14 -7.72 19.25
CA GLU A 167 -20.37 -6.91 19.30
C GLU A 167 -20.45 -5.89 18.17
N GLU A 168 -19.59 -6.03 17.16
CA GLU A 168 -19.77 -5.29 15.93
C GLU A 168 -21.16 -5.58 15.38
N PRO A 169 -21.84 -4.59 14.75
CA PRO A 169 -23.05 -4.87 14.01
C PRO A 169 -22.69 -5.98 13.03
N LYS A 170 -23.37 -7.14 13.16
CA LYS A 170 -23.26 -8.18 12.15
C LYS A 170 -23.55 -7.46 10.84
N GLU A 171 -22.56 -7.41 9.96
CA GLU A 171 -22.84 -7.02 8.58
C GLU A 171 -24.05 -7.86 8.19
N LEU A 172 -25.16 -7.20 7.84
CA LEU A 172 -26.09 -7.79 6.91
C LEU A 172 -25.20 -8.11 5.72
N PHE A 173 -24.73 -9.35 5.67
CA PHE A 173 -24.19 -9.96 4.48
C PHE A 173 -25.29 -9.76 3.45
N VAL A 174 -25.15 -8.72 2.63
CA VAL A 174 -25.57 -8.84 1.25
C VAL A 174 -24.58 -9.86 0.72
N GLU A 175 -24.99 -11.13 0.78
CA GLU A 175 -24.27 -12.19 0.09
C GLU A 175 -23.97 -11.66 -1.30
N SER A 176 -22.71 -11.76 -1.69
CA SER A 176 -22.37 -11.82 -3.10
C SER A 176 -22.97 -13.12 -3.65
N GLU A 177 -24.29 -13.17 -3.81
CA GLU A 177 -24.87 -14.02 -4.81
C GLU A 177 -24.23 -13.56 -6.12
N SER A 178 -23.56 -14.50 -6.78
CA SER A 178 -23.46 -14.48 -8.23
C SER A 178 -24.78 -13.95 -8.77
N LEU A 179 -24.75 -12.79 -9.43
CA LEU A 179 -25.88 -12.27 -10.20
C LEU A 179 -26.07 -13.17 -11.43
N GLU A 180 -26.42 -14.44 -11.20
CA GLU A 180 -27.27 -15.17 -12.11
C GLU A 180 -28.64 -14.50 -12.02
N THR A 181 -28.87 -13.61 -12.99
CA THR A 181 -30.20 -13.23 -13.53
C THR A 181 -31.36 -13.34 -12.55
N ILE A 182 -31.55 -12.30 -11.74
CA ILE A 182 -32.86 -12.03 -11.11
C ILE A 182 -33.87 -11.79 -12.25
N PRO A 183 -34.93 -12.62 -12.39
CA PRO A 183 -35.95 -12.40 -13.41
C PRO A 183 -36.73 -11.14 -13.05
N GLY A 184 -36.50 -10.06 -13.79
CA GLY A 184 -37.19 -8.78 -13.58
C GLY A 184 -36.37 -7.52 -13.92
N ARG A 185 -35.05 -7.63 -14.10
CA ARG A 185 -34.19 -6.47 -14.41
C ARG A 185 -34.25 -5.97 -15.87
N SER A 186 -34.99 -6.67 -16.74
CA SER A 186 -34.94 -6.45 -18.20
C SER A 186 -35.77 -5.27 -18.72
N ALA A 187 -36.39 -4.44 -17.88
CA ALA A 187 -37.29 -3.39 -18.39
C ALA A 187 -36.80 -1.94 -18.26
N LEU A 188 -35.69 -1.66 -17.53
CA LEU A 188 -35.30 -0.26 -17.23
C LEU A 188 -33.87 0.16 -17.62
N ILE A 189 -32.98 -0.76 -17.99
CA ILE A 189 -31.70 -0.39 -18.62
C ILE A 189 -31.94 -0.47 -20.12
N ALA A 190 -32.45 0.62 -20.70
CA ALA A 190 -32.41 0.82 -22.14
C ALA A 190 -30.97 0.60 -22.65
N ASN A 191 -30.84 0.12 -23.90
CA ASN A 191 -29.57 -0.13 -24.62
C ASN A 191 -28.62 1.09 -24.61
N ILE A 192 -27.94 1.33 -23.49
CA ILE A 192 -26.93 2.38 -23.35
C ILE A 192 -25.59 1.75 -23.64
N ASP A 193 -24.95 2.21 -24.71
CA ASP A 193 -23.62 1.79 -25.10
C ASP A 193 -22.58 2.47 -24.19
N PHE A 194 -22.07 1.71 -23.21
CA PHE A 194 -21.03 2.18 -22.30
C PHE A 194 -19.65 1.96 -22.94
N PRO A 195 -18.69 2.88 -22.77
CA PRO A 195 -17.34 2.68 -23.28
C PRO A 195 -16.62 1.57 -22.51
N ASP A 196 -15.58 0.96 -23.13
CA ASP A 196 -14.74 -0.12 -22.58
C ASP A 196 -14.21 0.17 -21.17
N TRP A 197 -13.97 1.45 -20.88
CA TRP A 197 -13.72 1.94 -19.54
C TRP A 197 -14.64 3.12 -19.27
N TYR A 198 -15.38 3.06 -18.16
CA TYR A 198 -16.23 4.15 -17.70
C TYR A 198 -16.17 4.33 -16.18
N ILE A 199 -16.46 5.56 -15.77
CA ILE A 199 -16.75 5.92 -14.39
C ILE A 199 -18.07 6.68 -14.33
N LYS A 200 -18.99 6.18 -13.50
CA LYS A 200 -20.31 6.72 -13.26
C LYS A 200 -20.38 7.29 -11.86
N ILE A 201 -20.82 8.53 -11.71
CA ILE A 201 -21.16 9.12 -10.42
C ILE A 201 -22.67 9.30 -10.34
N SER A 202 -23.24 8.88 -9.23
CA SER A 202 -24.68 8.96 -8.97
C SER A 202 -24.95 9.69 -7.68
N PHE A 203 -25.98 10.53 -7.64
CA PHE A 203 -26.40 11.27 -6.46
C PHE A 203 -27.90 11.60 -6.50
N GLY A 204 -28.52 11.56 -5.33
CA GLY A 204 -29.92 11.96 -5.15
C GLY A 204 -30.09 13.44 -4.85
N LYS A 205 -31.34 13.88 -4.72
CA LYS A 205 -31.68 15.23 -4.27
C LYS A 205 -30.98 15.59 -2.96
N SER A 206 -30.51 16.84 -2.84
CA SER A 206 -29.77 17.32 -1.68
C SER A 206 -30.21 18.74 -1.31
N SER A 207 -30.21 19.04 -0.01
CA SER A 207 -30.45 20.41 0.52
C SER A 207 -29.20 21.29 0.45
N SER A 208 -28.06 20.77 0.00
CA SER A 208 -26.83 21.53 -0.18
C SER A 208 -27.00 22.63 -1.22
N SER A 209 -26.40 23.80 -0.96
CA SER A 209 -26.29 24.89 -1.95
C SER A 209 -25.58 24.47 -3.24
N ASN A 210 -24.75 23.42 -3.19
CA ASN A 210 -24.06 22.87 -4.35
C ASN A 210 -24.95 21.97 -5.24
N TYR A 211 -26.19 21.68 -4.84
CA TYR A 211 -27.09 20.78 -5.58
C TYR A 211 -27.31 21.20 -7.04
N GLN A 212 -27.72 22.44 -7.27
CA GLN A 212 -27.99 22.94 -8.63
C GLN A 212 -26.73 22.95 -9.49
N ARG A 213 -25.57 23.26 -8.90
CA ARG A 213 -24.28 23.23 -9.59
C ARG A 213 -23.87 21.81 -9.99
N ALA A 214 -24.05 20.83 -9.10
CA ALA A 214 -23.77 19.44 -9.39
C ALA A 214 -24.69 18.89 -10.48
N LEU A 215 -25.99 19.20 -10.42
CA LEU A 215 -26.97 18.81 -11.44
C LEU A 215 -26.63 19.40 -12.81
N PHE A 216 -26.23 20.68 -12.85
CA PHE A 216 -25.78 21.33 -14.09
C PHE A 216 -24.58 20.60 -14.70
N LEU A 217 -23.55 20.29 -13.89
CA LEU A 217 -22.36 19.57 -14.36
C LEU A 217 -22.67 18.13 -14.78
N ALA A 218 -23.56 17.44 -14.06
CA ALA A 218 -23.97 16.08 -14.38
C ALA A 218 -24.64 15.99 -15.76
N ARG A 219 -25.49 16.96 -16.10
CA ARG A 219 -26.19 17.04 -17.39
C ARG A 219 -25.27 17.33 -18.58
N GLN A 220 -24.04 17.76 -18.33
CA GLN A 220 -23.02 17.96 -19.36
C GLN A 220 -22.15 16.71 -19.60
N ALA A 221 -22.36 15.63 -18.84
CA ALA A 221 -21.62 14.40 -19.02
C ALA A 221 -21.95 13.75 -20.39
N PRO A 222 -21.00 12.99 -20.97
CA PRO A 222 -21.22 12.23 -22.19
C PRO A 222 -22.51 11.40 -22.16
N ILE A 223 -22.80 10.76 -21.03
CA ILE A 223 -24.07 10.08 -20.78
C ILE A 223 -24.59 10.57 -19.42
N TYR A 224 -25.81 11.10 -19.43
CA TYR A 224 -26.56 11.48 -18.24
C TYR A 224 -27.84 10.64 -18.16
N LEU A 225 -28.13 10.10 -16.98
CA LEU A 225 -29.29 9.28 -16.68
C LEU A 225 -30.02 9.83 -15.47
N GLU A 226 -31.34 9.70 -15.48
CA GLU A 226 -32.21 10.05 -14.37
C GLU A 226 -33.09 8.83 -14.08
N ASP A 227 -33.09 8.38 -12.83
CA ASP A 227 -33.83 7.19 -12.39
C ASP A 227 -34.61 7.49 -11.11
N GLN A 228 -35.63 6.69 -10.82
CA GLN A 228 -36.36 6.73 -9.56
C GLN A 228 -36.03 5.50 -8.72
N TYR A 229 -35.46 5.73 -7.54
CA TYR A 229 -35.15 4.68 -6.58
C TYR A 229 -35.83 5.00 -5.24
N GLU A 230 -36.70 4.10 -4.76
CA GLU A 230 -37.48 4.29 -3.53
C GLU A 230 -38.30 5.60 -3.49
N GLY A 231 -38.78 6.06 -4.65
CA GLY A 231 -39.54 7.31 -4.79
C GLY A 231 -38.69 8.58 -4.85
N GLU A 232 -37.37 8.46 -4.74
CA GLU A 232 -36.42 9.57 -4.84
C GLU A 232 -35.74 9.59 -6.23
N ILE A 233 -35.49 10.80 -6.74
CA ILE A 233 -34.79 10.98 -8.02
C ILE A 233 -33.29 10.80 -7.80
N VAL A 234 -32.69 9.94 -8.62
CA VAL A 234 -31.24 9.69 -8.67
C VAL A 234 -30.70 10.19 -10.01
N HIS A 235 -29.78 11.14 -9.96
CA HIS A 235 -29.05 11.65 -11.10
C HIS A 235 -27.75 10.86 -11.28
N SER A 236 -27.46 10.41 -12.48
CA SER A 236 -26.22 9.70 -12.80
C SER A 236 -25.52 10.32 -14.00
N ALA A 237 -24.21 10.48 -13.91
CA ALA A 237 -23.35 11.00 -14.97
C ALA A 237 -22.22 10.00 -15.23
N VAL A 238 -21.98 9.67 -16.50
CA VAL A 238 -20.99 8.68 -16.93
C VAL A 238 -19.92 9.36 -17.78
N TYR A 239 -18.67 9.03 -17.50
CA TYR A 239 -17.48 9.59 -18.13
C TYR A 239 -16.56 8.46 -18.58
N GLY A 240 -15.90 8.62 -19.72
CA GLY A 240 -14.90 7.70 -20.25
C GLY A 240 -13.47 8.02 -19.80
N LYS A 241 -12.51 7.34 -20.43
CA LYS A 241 -11.07 7.41 -20.13
C LYS A 241 -10.33 8.60 -20.75
N SER A 242 -11.00 9.57 -21.36
CA SER A 242 -10.29 10.74 -21.90
C SER A 242 -9.92 11.70 -20.77
N SER A 243 -8.81 12.43 -20.90
CA SER A 243 -8.40 13.40 -19.86
C SER A 243 -9.48 14.44 -19.57
N LEU A 244 -10.20 14.88 -20.60
CA LEU A 244 -11.28 15.86 -20.45
C LEU A 244 -12.45 15.29 -19.65
N GLU A 245 -12.91 14.08 -19.99
CA GLU A 245 -14.03 13.42 -19.31
C GLU A 245 -13.68 13.05 -17.88
N TYR A 246 -12.48 12.51 -17.64
CA TYR A 246 -12.05 12.17 -16.28
C TYR A 246 -11.94 13.40 -15.39
N LEU A 247 -11.39 14.51 -15.89
CA LEU A 247 -11.34 15.76 -15.11
C LEU A 247 -12.74 16.35 -14.88
N ALA A 248 -13.68 16.20 -15.83
CA ALA A 248 -15.08 16.57 -15.62
C ALA A 248 -15.74 15.72 -14.52
N PHE A 249 -15.47 14.41 -14.47
CA PHE A 249 -15.84 13.54 -13.36
C PHE A 249 -15.29 14.04 -12.02
N ILE A 250 -14.01 14.44 -11.97
CA ILE A 250 -13.39 14.95 -10.74
C ILE A 250 -14.06 16.26 -10.28
N GLN A 251 -14.39 17.16 -11.21
CA GLN A 251 -15.06 18.42 -10.89
C GLN A 251 -16.41 18.20 -10.18
N ILE A 252 -17.24 17.28 -10.68
CA ILE A 252 -18.50 16.96 -10.00
C ILE A 252 -18.25 16.20 -8.70
N TYR A 253 -17.33 15.23 -8.69
CA TYR A 253 -17.00 14.45 -7.50
C TYR A 253 -16.56 15.36 -6.34
N GLU A 254 -15.69 16.34 -6.56
CA GLU A 254 -15.25 17.28 -5.52
C GLU A 254 -16.40 18.12 -4.92
N LEU A 255 -17.48 18.38 -5.68
CA LEU A 255 -18.64 19.09 -5.16
C LEU A 255 -19.53 18.21 -4.27
N ILE A 256 -19.65 16.93 -4.60
CA ILE A 256 -20.71 16.07 -4.04
C ILE A 256 -20.20 14.83 -3.31
N HIS A 257 -18.90 14.57 -3.29
CA HIS A 257 -18.34 13.34 -2.72
C HIS A 257 -18.75 13.14 -1.26
N ASN A 258 -19.06 14.22 -0.52
CA ASN A 258 -19.47 14.18 0.88
C ASN A 258 -20.97 13.92 1.11
N TRP A 259 -21.81 13.98 0.07
CA TRP A 259 -23.24 13.72 0.24
C TRP A 259 -23.50 12.24 0.51
N LYS A 260 -24.55 11.96 1.30
CA LYS A 260 -24.93 10.59 1.67
C LYS A 260 -25.43 9.79 0.47
N SER A 261 -26.11 10.46 -0.46
CA SER A 261 -26.67 9.84 -1.66
C SER A 261 -25.64 9.64 -2.78
N THR A 262 -24.39 10.09 -2.59
CA THR A 262 -23.35 9.96 -3.62
C THR A 262 -22.69 8.60 -3.58
N PHE A 263 -22.67 7.93 -4.71
CA PHE A 263 -21.87 6.73 -4.95
C PHE A 263 -21.24 6.77 -6.34
N VAL A 264 -20.15 6.05 -6.53
CA VAL A 264 -19.39 6.00 -7.79
C VAL A 264 -19.24 4.55 -8.20
N ILE A 265 -19.42 4.28 -9.49
CA ILE A 265 -19.27 2.96 -10.11
C ILE A 265 -18.23 3.08 -11.22
N CYS A 266 -17.27 2.16 -11.27
CA CYS A 266 -16.32 2.06 -12.38
C CYS A 266 -16.39 0.65 -12.94
N ASN A 267 -16.64 0.52 -14.25
CA ASN A 267 -16.81 -0.76 -14.94
C ASN A 267 -17.72 -1.76 -14.18
N GLY A 268 -18.85 -1.26 -13.67
CA GLY A 268 -19.82 -2.08 -12.91
C GLY A 268 -19.53 -2.26 -11.42
N HIS A 269 -18.35 -1.85 -10.93
CA HIS A 269 -17.97 -1.98 -9.52
C HIS A 269 -18.15 -0.67 -8.74
N VAL A 270 -18.82 -0.73 -7.59
CA VAL A 270 -18.92 0.42 -6.69
C VAL A 270 -17.55 0.73 -6.09
N LEU A 271 -17.09 1.98 -6.25
CA LEU A 271 -15.81 2.44 -5.74
C LEU A 271 -15.96 3.23 -4.45
N ASP A 272 -15.06 2.98 -3.50
CA ASP A 272 -14.94 3.81 -2.31
C ASP A 272 -14.13 5.10 -2.58
N ARG A 273 -14.25 6.08 -1.67
CA ARG A 273 -13.54 7.37 -1.79
C ARG A 273 -12.01 7.25 -1.75
N LYS A 274 -11.46 6.18 -1.15
CA LYS A 274 -10.01 5.96 -1.07
C LYS A 274 -9.48 5.53 -2.43
N ILE A 275 -10.17 4.62 -3.12
CA ILE A 275 -9.84 4.20 -4.48
C ILE A 275 -9.93 5.40 -5.42
N ILE A 276 -11.02 6.17 -5.37
CA ILE A 276 -11.18 7.38 -6.20
C ILE A 276 -10.07 8.41 -5.89
N GLY A 277 -9.73 8.60 -4.62
CA GLY A 277 -8.63 9.47 -4.22
C GLY A 277 -7.28 9.01 -4.77
N GLN A 278 -7.00 7.70 -4.73
CA GLN A 278 -5.77 7.13 -5.31
C GLN A 278 -5.73 7.24 -6.84
N LEU A 279 -6.87 7.02 -7.50
CA LEU A 279 -7.03 7.23 -8.94
C LEU A 279 -6.77 8.70 -9.30
N ASN A 280 -7.41 9.66 -8.62
CA ASN A 280 -7.21 11.09 -8.86
C ASN A 280 -5.78 11.55 -8.57
N TYR A 281 -5.14 11.00 -7.52
CA TYR A 281 -3.76 11.34 -7.19
C TYR A 281 -2.76 10.93 -8.27
N CYS A 282 -3.04 9.87 -9.04
CA CYS A 282 -2.15 9.39 -10.09
C CYS A 282 -2.64 9.76 -11.48
N TYR A 283 -3.76 9.18 -11.90
CA TYR A 283 -4.32 9.39 -13.23
C TYR A 283 -4.87 10.82 -13.40
N GLY A 284 -5.45 11.41 -12.35
CA GLY A 284 -5.83 12.82 -12.39
C GLY A 284 -4.63 13.75 -12.58
N ASP A 285 -3.49 13.45 -11.97
CA ASP A 285 -2.24 14.21 -12.17
C ASP A 285 -1.69 14.03 -13.59
N LYS A 286 -1.73 12.80 -14.14
CA LYS A 286 -1.46 12.55 -15.57
C LYS A 286 -2.32 13.43 -16.48
N CYS A 287 -3.64 13.47 -16.24
CA CYS A 287 -4.57 14.25 -17.04
C CYS A 287 -4.27 15.75 -17.00
N ARG A 288 -3.81 16.29 -15.86
CA ARG A 288 -3.46 17.71 -15.69
C ARG A 288 -2.11 18.07 -16.29
N THR A 289 -1.12 17.19 -16.16
CA THR A 289 0.24 17.42 -16.66
C THR A 289 0.35 17.26 -18.17
N GLY A 290 -0.48 16.41 -18.79
CA GLY A 290 -0.41 16.12 -20.22
C GLY A 290 0.85 15.37 -20.63
N GLN A 291 1.63 14.86 -19.67
CA GLN A 291 2.87 14.16 -19.95
C GLN A 291 2.58 12.77 -20.54
N ILE A 292 3.04 12.55 -21.77
CA ILE A 292 2.77 11.31 -22.53
C ILE A 292 3.38 10.07 -21.84
N ASP A 293 4.58 10.21 -21.26
CA ASP A 293 5.32 9.14 -20.60
C ASP A 293 5.08 9.07 -19.08
N PHE A 294 4.08 9.77 -18.55
CA PHE A 294 3.79 9.81 -17.11
C PHE A 294 3.65 8.42 -16.49
N CYS A 295 2.99 7.49 -17.18
CA CYS A 295 2.82 6.11 -16.71
C CYS A 295 4.15 5.35 -16.56
N PHE A 296 5.17 5.72 -17.32
CA PHE A 296 6.52 5.12 -17.21
C PHE A 296 7.34 5.79 -16.11
N GLY A 297 7.06 7.04 -15.77
CA GLY A 297 7.66 7.73 -14.64
C GLY A 297 7.13 9.14 -14.50
N ALA A 298 6.57 9.45 -13.32
CA ALA A 298 6.24 10.84 -12.96
C ALA A 298 7.51 11.66 -12.64
N SER A 299 8.64 10.99 -12.41
CA SER A 299 9.96 11.57 -12.20
C SER A 299 11.04 10.54 -12.46
N MET A 300 12.32 10.96 -12.51
CA MET A 300 13.46 10.06 -12.63
C MET A 300 13.45 8.94 -11.57
N PHE A 301 12.99 9.22 -10.35
CA PHE A 301 12.95 8.25 -9.25
C PHE A 301 11.90 7.15 -9.40
N THR A 302 10.95 7.33 -10.31
CA THR A 302 9.85 6.38 -10.57
C THR A 302 9.86 5.85 -12.01
N ASP A 303 10.82 6.29 -12.82
CA ASP A 303 11.02 5.86 -14.20
C ASP A 303 11.23 4.34 -14.26
N ASN A 304 10.53 3.68 -15.18
CA ASN A 304 10.58 2.23 -15.37
C ASN A 304 10.11 1.84 -16.79
N PRO A 305 10.50 0.66 -17.30
CA PRO A 305 10.12 0.21 -18.63
C PRO A 305 8.74 -0.47 -18.72
N PHE A 306 8.03 -0.66 -17.61
CA PHE A 306 6.88 -1.57 -17.54
C PHE A 306 5.53 -0.92 -17.89
N GLY A 307 5.45 0.40 -17.95
CA GLY A 307 4.21 1.13 -18.27
C GLY A 307 3.33 1.45 -17.07
N CYS A 308 3.81 1.24 -15.84
CA CYS A 308 3.18 1.78 -14.65
C CYS A 308 4.19 2.08 -13.54
N HIS A 309 4.43 3.37 -13.26
CA HIS A 309 5.34 3.84 -12.22
C HIS A 309 4.85 3.58 -10.79
N ARG A 310 3.61 3.12 -10.64
CA ARG A 310 3.07 2.63 -9.36
C ARG A 310 3.43 1.18 -9.06
N LEU A 311 4.09 0.46 -9.97
CA LEU A 311 4.69 -0.84 -9.69
C LEU A 311 5.76 -0.78 -8.59
N GLN A 312 6.31 0.41 -8.32
CA GLN A 312 7.42 0.62 -7.40
C GLN A 312 8.66 -0.22 -7.75
N ILE A 313 8.76 -0.64 -9.01
CA ILE A 313 9.96 -1.18 -9.63
C ILE A 313 10.41 -0.09 -10.58
N SER A 314 11.48 0.60 -10.21
CA SER A 314 11.93 1.82 -10.86
C SER A 314 13.35 1.66 -11.37
N ARG A 315 13.95 2.73 -11.88
CA ARG A 315 15.37 2.81 -12.17
C ARG A 315 16.21 3.04 -10.91
N TYR A 316 15.72 3.85 -9.95
CA TYR A 316 16.50 4.29 -8.79
C TYR A 316 16.13 3.62 -7.47
N ASN A 317 14.89 3.78 -7.00
CA ASN A 317 14.50 3.34 -5.65
C ASN A 317 14.51 1.81 -5.49
N ASN A 318 13.98 1.10 -6.48
CA ASN A 318 14.03 -0.35 -6.59
C ASN A 318 14.42 -0.71 -8.03
N PRO A 319 15.72 -0.65 -8.38
CA PRO A 319 16.20 -0.88 -9.74
C PRO A 319 15.72 -2.23 -10.27
N TRP A 320 14.99 -2.26 -11.37
CA TRP A 320 14.52 -3.51 -11.99
C TRP A 320 15.65 -4.51 -12.34
N TRP A 321 16.87 -4.03 -12.57
CA TRP A 321 18.05 -4.88 -12.78
C TRP A 321 18.62 -5.46 -11.47
N SER A 322 18.24 -4.98 -10.28
CA SER A 322 18.72 -5.55 -9.00
C SER A 322 18.06 -6.90 -8.67
N PHE A 323 17.05 -7.31 -9.43
CA PHE A 323 16.39 -8.63 -9.31
C PHE A 323 17.19 -9.76 -9.97
N TYR A 324 18.33 -9.46 -10.58
CA TYR A 324 19.27 -10.45 -11.07
C TYR A 324 20.13 -10.98 -9.91
N ARG A 325 20.23 -12.31 -9.79
CA ARG A 325 21.05 -12.98 -8.78
C ARG A 325 22.34 -13.52 -9.41
N LYS A 326 23.47 -13.29 -8.76
CA LYS A 326 24.78 -13.83 -9.18
C LYS A 326 24.75 -15.37 -9.12
N THR A 327 25.27 -16.00 -10.17
CA THR A 327 25.49 -17.44 -10.31
C THR A 327 26.92 -17.70 -10.81
N GLN A 328 27.32 -18.98 -10.93
CA GLN A 328 28.65 -19.34 -11.44
C GLN A 328 28.86 -18.96 -12.92
N SER A 329 27.79 -18.84 -13.72
CA SER A 329 27.83 -18.59 -15.16
C SER A 329 27.34 -17.19 -15.56
N GLY A 330 27.23 -16.26 -14.61
CA GLY A 330 26.69 -14.91 -14.81
C GLY A 330 25.55 -14.61 -13.85
N TYR A 331 24.51 -13.91 -14.30
CA TYR A 331 23.37 -13.50 -13.48
C TYR A 331 22.05 -14.04 -14.06
N ILE A 332 21.14 -14.45 -13.18
CA ILE A 332 19.80 -14.93 -13.55
C ILE A 332 18.73 -14.01 -12.96
N LEU A 333 17.78 -13.56 -13.78
CA LEU A 333 16.68 -12.69 -13.35
C LEU A 333 15.61 -13.45 -12.57
N ASP A 334 15.30 -12.97 -11.37
CA ASP A 334 14.15 -13.44 -10.59
C ASP A 334 12.84 -12.80 -11.09
N LYS A 335 12.34 -13.29 -12.24
CA LYS A 335 11.04 -12.86 -12.79
C LYS A 335 9.89 -13.13 -11.82
N GLY A 336 10.02 -14.16 -10.98
CA GLY A 336 9.00 -14.52 -9.99
C GLY A 336 8.77 -13.41 -8.98
N GLU A 337 9.83 -12.76 -8.49
CA GLU A 337 9.70 -11.62 -7.59
C GLU A 337 9.06 -10.41 -8.27
N ILE A 338 9.44 -10.13 -9.52
CA ILE A 338 8.85 -9.03 -10.31
C ILE A 338 7.34 -9.27 -10.53
N PHE A 339 6.94 -10.49 -10.93
CA PHE A 339 5.52 -10.83 -11.09
C PHE A 339 4.73 -10.69 -9.79
N LYS A 340 5.26 -11.16 -8.66
CA LYS A 340 4.60 -11.03 -7.35
C LYS A 340 4.31 -9.56 -7.01
N ARG A 341 5.27 -8.66 -7.25
CA ARG A 341 5.08 -7.21 -7.03
C ARG A 341 4.03 -6.64 -7.98
N THR A 342 4.07 -7.02 -9.25
CA THR A 342 3.08 -6.61 -10.25
C THR A 342 1.66 -7.02 -9.87
N ASP A 343 1.45 -8.26 -9.41
CA ASP A 343 0.13 -8.75 -9.02
C ASP A 343 -0.42 -8.01 -7.78
N ILE A 344 0.42 -7.68 -6.80
CA ILE A 344 0.02 -6.87 -5.63
C ILE A 344 -0.47 -5.48 -6.06
N VAL A 345 0.24 -4.85 -7.00
CA VAL A 345 -0.09 -3.52 -7.51
C VAL A 345 -1.35 -3.56 -8.38
N ALA A 346 -1.55 -4.64 -9.15
CA ALA A 346 -2.73 -4.82 -9.98
C ALA A 346 -4.04 -4.71 -9.18
N GLU A 347 -4.11 -5.32 -7.99
CA GLU A 347 -5.30 -5.22 -7.14
C GLU A 347 -5.64 -3.79 -6.72
N VAL A 348 -4.61 -2.95 -6.55
CA VAL A 348 -4.77 -1.55 -6.12
C VAL A 348 -5.16 -0.65 -7.31
N TYR A 349 -4.59 -0.90 -8.49
CA TYR A 349 -4.69 0.00 -9.64
C TYR A 349 -5.55 -0.52 -10.80
N LYS A 350 -6.24 -1.67 -10.65
CA LYS A 350 -7.12 -2.24 -11.70
C LYS A 350 -8.21 -1.31 -12.24
N TYR A 351 -8.60 -0.28 -11.48
CA TYR A 351 -9.59 0.71 -11.93
C TYR A 351 -8.97 1.91 -12.68
N CYS A 352 -7.63 1.98 -12.77
CA CYS A 352 -6.95 3.03 -13.51
C CYS A 352 -7.15 2.83 -15.03
N PRO A 353 -7.54 3.86 -15.78
CA PRO A 353 -7.81 3.71 -17.22
C PRO A 353 -6.61 3.27 -18.07
N ASP A 354 -5.38 3.52 -17.60
CA ASP A 354 -4.14 3.15 -18.31
C ASP A 354 -3.46 1.90 -17.74
N PHE A 355 -4.03 1.26 -16.71
CA PHE A 355 -3.37 0.12 -16.10
C PHE A 355 -3.60 -1.13 -16.96
N ASP A 356 -2.54 -1.55 -17.65
CA ASP A 356 -2.55 -2.72 -18.54
C ASP A 356 -1.66 -3.83 -17.98
N LEU A 357 -2.27 -4.73 -17.21
CA LEU A 357 -1.58 -5.86 -16.60
C LEU A 357 -0.96 -6.80 -17.65
N ALA A 358 -1.63 -6.99 -18.78
CA ALA A 358 -1.17 -7.89 -19.83
C ALA A 358 0.10 -7.34 -20.49
N ALA A 359 0.11 -6.05 -20.84
CA ALA A 359 1.29 -5.38 -21.38
C ALA A 359 2.45 -5.36 -20.37
N ILE A 360 2.18 -5.08 -19.08
CA ILE A 360 3.21 -5.12 -18.03
C ILE A 360 3.84 -6.53 -17.96
N LYS A 361 3.02 -7.58 -17.90
CA LYS A 361 3.52 -8.97 -17.83
C LYS A 361 4.28 -9.37 -19.08
N GLN A 362 3.89 -8.87 -20.25
CA GLN A 362 4.63 -9.07 -21.48
C GLN A 362 6.05 -8.48 -21.40
N VAL A 363 6.19 -7.23 -20.96
CA VAL A 363 7.51 -6.59 -20.79
C VAL A 363 8.39 -7.38 -19.83
N ILE A 364 7.83 -7.88 -18.72
CA ILE A 364 8.57 -8.72 -17.75
C ILE A 364 9.06 -10.02 -18.40
N ASN A 365 8.20 -10.67 -19.19
CA ASN A 365 8.55 -11.89 -19.91
C ASN A 365 9.67 -11.68 -20.94
N GLU A 366 9.70 -10.51 -21.57
CA GLU A 366 10.71 -10.15 -22.58
C GLU A 366 12.08 -9.80 -21.98
N LEU A 367 12.18 -9.59 -20.66
CA LEU A 367 13.47 -9.34 -20.02
C LEU A 367 14.43 -10.52 -20.17
N PRO A 368 15.74 -10.29 -20.39
CA PRO A 368 16.72 -11.36 -20.46
C PRO A 368 16.68 -12.21 -19.20
N LEU A 369 16.54 -13.53 -19.35
CA LEU A 369 16.54 -14.42 -18.19
C LEU A 369 17.95 -14.56 -17.61
N MET A 370 18.97 -14.55 -18.47
CA MET A 370 20.37 -14.71 -18.09
C MET A 370 21.21 -13.65 -18.80
N VAL A 371 22.15 -13.06 -18.07
CA VAL A 371 23.16 -12.13 -18.59
C VAL A 371 24.52 -12.51 -18.02
N ASP A 372 25.59 -12.27 -18.78
CA ASP A 372 26.96 -12.44 -18.29
C ASP A 372 27.38 -11.24 -17.42
N ASP A 373 28.59 -11.29 -16.86
CA ASP A 373 29.10 -10.23 -15.99
C ASP A 373 29.22 -8.88 -16.70
N LYS A 374 29.60 -8.91 -17.98
CA LYS A 374 29.68 -7.71 -18.81
C LYS A 374 28.30 -7.11 -19.09
N GLY A 375 27.32 -7.96 -19.41
CA GLY A 375 25.93 -7.58 -19.63
C GLY A 375 25.27 -7.03 -18.38
N TYR A 376 25.53 -7.62 -17.21
CA TYR A 376 25.04 -7.11 -15.94
C TYR A 376 25.62 -5.73 -15.59
N SER A 377 26.95 -5.56 -15.71
CA SER A 377 27.59 -4.25 -15.47
C SER A 377 27.08 -3.19 -16.43
N LYS A 378 26.88 -3.53 -17.71
CA LYS A 378 26.27 -2.63 -18.69
C LYS A 378 24.84 -2.22 -18.29
N LEU A 379 24.01 -3.19 -17.88
CA LEU A 379 22.65 -2.90 -17.38
C LEU A 379 22.67 -1.97 -16.17
N MET A 380 23.59 -2.15 -15.23
CA MET A 380 23.75 -1.25 -14.10
C MET A 380 24.18 0.15 -14.58
N ASP A 381 25.25 0.25 -15.37
CA ASP A 381 25.80 1.54 -15.80
C ASP A 381 24.77 2.38 -16.58
N GLU A 382 24.06 1.78 -17.53
CA GLU A 382 23.05 2.45 -18.37
C GLU A 382 21.83 2.92 -17.58
N ASN A 383 21.55 2.30 -16.43
CA ASN A 383 20.39 2.61 -15.61
C ASN A 383 20.74 3.36 -14.33
N GLN A 384 21.97 3.32 -13.85
CA GLN A 384 22.38 3.95 -12.59
C GLN A 384 22.99 5.34 -12.82
N ASN A 385 23.70 5.57 -13.93
CA ASN A 385 24.47 6.79 -14.20
C ASN A 385 23.72 7.82 -15.08
N TYR A 386 22.39 7.86 -14.99
CA TYR A 386 21.57 8.79 -15.76
C TYR A 386 21.71 10.23 -15.24
N GLY A 387 22.29 11.12 -16.06
CA GLY A 387 22.48 12.54 -15.76
C GLY A 387 23.86 12.92 -15.23
N ASP A 388 24.73 11.95 -14.94
CA ASP A 388 26.10 12.21 -14.49
C ASP A 388 27.06 12.32 -15.67
N GLN A 389 27.91 13.36 -15.66
CA GLN A 389 29.07 13.45 -16.53
C GLN A 389 30.18 12.57 -15.96
N LEU A 390 30.42 11.42 -16.60
CA LEU A 390 31.58 10.60 -16.27
C LEU A 390 32.80 11.20 -16.99
N VAL A 391 33.68 11.85 -16.22
CA VAL A 391 35.00 12.27 -16.70
C VAL A 391 35.94 11.07 -16.56
N ARG A 392 36.29 10.44 -17.69
CA ARG A 392 37.39 9.48 -17.71
C ARG A 392 38.69 10.23 -17.98
N LYS A 393 39.62 10.17 -17.04
CA LYS A 393 41.02 10.57 -17.25
C LYS A 393 41.82 9.34 -17.60
N THR A 394 42.34 9.32 -18.82
CA THR A 394 43.42 8.40 -19.21
C THR A 394 44.59 9.26 -19.64
N GLU A 395 45.82 8.81 -19.34
CA GLU A 395 47.08 9.54 -19.50
C GLU A 395 47.10 10.50 -20.71
N GLY A 396 46.88 11.79 -20.43
CA GLY A 396 47.05 12.88 -21.39
C GLY A 396 45.79 13.53 -21.97
N GLU A 397 44.60 12.91 -21.88
CA GLU A 397 43.38 13.48 -22.47
C GLU A 397 42.15 13.34 -21.55
N GLU A 398 41.47 14.47 -21.29
CA GLU A 398 40.17 14.51 -20.59
C GLU A 398 39.04 14.29 -21.60
N PHE A 399 38.35 13.16 -21.51
CA PHE A 399 37.11 12.92 -22.24
C PHE A 399 35.92 13.11 -21.30
N VAL A 400 35.08 14.10 -21.59
CA VAL A 400 33.79 14.29 -20.92
C VAL A 400 32.76 13.45 -21.67
N ILE A 401 32.43 12.26 -21.17
CA ILE A 401 31.33 11.47 -21.72
C ILE A 401 30.05 11.96 -21.04
N THR A 402 29.29 12.78 -21.76
CA THR A 402 27.95 13.18 -21.32
C THR A 402 26.96 12.12 -21.82
N TYR A 403 26.42 11.30 -20.93
CA TYR A 403 25.33 10.39 -21.26
C TYR A 403 24.00 11.17 -21.29
N THR A 404 23.79 11.99 -22.33
CA THR A 404 22.48 12.56 -22.64
C THR A 404 21.65 11.55 -23.43
N ALA A 405 21.09 10.55 -22.73
CA ALA A 405 19.90 9.90 -23.26
C ALA A 405 18.72 10.87 -23.07
N PRO A 406 17.98 11.25 -24.13
CA PRO A 406 16.83 12.13 -23.99
C PRO A 406 15.80 11.49 -23.07
N LYS A 407 15.03 12.32 -22.34
CA LYS A 407 13.81 11.91 -21.60
C LYS A 407 13.10 10.82 -22.39
N SER A 408 13.23 9.59 -21.87
CA SER A 408 12.72 8.33 -22.38
C SER A 408 12.64 8.19 -23.93
N LYS A 409 13.44 7.31 -24.53
CA LYS A 409 13.08 6.72 -25.84
C LYS A 409 11.71 5.99 -25.78
N ALA A 410 11.12 5.83 -24.59
CA ALA A 410 9.71 5.47 -24.40
C ALA A 410 8.75 6.52 -25.03
N LYS A 411 9.08 7.82 -24.98
CA LYS A 411 8.32 8.85 -25.71
C LYS A 411 8.31 8.61 -27.22
N ALA A 412 9.46 8.32 -27.82
CA ALA A 412 9.58 7.97 -29.24
C ALA A 412 8.86 6.65 -29.60
N TYR A 413 8.87 5.68 -28.68
CA TYR A 413 8.12 4.42 -28.78
C TYR A 413 6.59 4.63 -28.83
N TYR A 414 6.03 5.59 -28.09
CA TYR A 414 4.59 5.91 -28.13
C TYR A 414 4.18 6.82 -29.28
N GLU A 415 5.03 7.77 -29.69
CA GLU A 415 4.78 8.64 -30.85
C GLU A 415 4.71 7.83 -32.17
N ASN A 416 5.36 6.66 -32.23
CA ASN A 416 5.34 5.75 -33.39
C ASN A 416 4.24 4.67 -33.36
N ARG A 417 3.65 4.37 -32.18
CA ARG A 417 2.60 3.33 -32.03
C ARG A 417 1.33 3.62 -32.84
N ASN A 418 1.09 4.87 -33.22
CA ASN A 418 -0.09 5.29 -33.98
C ASN A 418 0.15 5.43 -35.50
N LYS A 419 1.30 5.00 -36.06
CA LYS A 419 1.68 5.40 -37.43
C LYS A 419 2.04 4.31 -38.43
N ASP A 420 2.26 3.04 -38.06
CA ASP A 420 2.68 2.04 -39.07
C ASP A 420 2.21 0.60 -38.77
N PRO A 421 1.40 -0.03 -39.65
CA PRO A 421 0.94 -1.41 -39.51
C PRO A 421 2.00 -2.49 -39.75
N ASP A 422 3.14 -2.18 -40.39
CA ASP A 422 4.11 -3.18 -40.88
C ASP A 422 5.43 -3.28 -40.07
N GLU A 423 5.47 -2.74 -38.85
CA GLU A 423 6.75 -2.52 -38.16
C GLU A 423 7.16 -3.69 -37.21
N LYS A 424 8.43 -4.13 -37.30
CA LYS A 424 9.08 -5.24 -36.56
C LYS A 424 8.57 -5.45 -35.13
N SER A 425 8.50 -6.71 -34.67
CA SER A 425 8.04 -7.06 -33.30
C SER A 425 8.75 -6.26 -32.21
N ILE A 426 8.07 -6.03 -31.08
CA ILE A 426 8.58 -5.34 -29.88
C ILE A 426 9.99 -5.85 -29.51
N VAL A 427 10.20 -7.16 -29.64
CA VAL A 427 11.47 -7.86 -29.42
C VAL A 427 12.57 -7.43 -30.41
N GLY A 428 12.26 -7.28 -31.70
CA GLY A 428 13.24 -6.85 -32.71
C GLY A 428 13.79 -5.45 -32.44
N ARG A 429 12.98 -4.56 -31.84
CA ARG A 429 13.36 -3.18 -31.54
C ARG A 429 14.06 -3.03 -30.18
N LEU A 430 13.72 -3.87 -29.20
CA LEU A 430 14.45 -3.99 -27.94
C LEU A 430 15.86 -4.56 -28.15
N PHE A 431 16.04 -5.51 -29.08
CA PHE A 431 17.36 -6.01 -29.46
C PHE A 431 18.21 -5.00 -30.24
N ASP A 432 17.62 -4.19 -31.12
CA ASP A 432 18.33 -3.08 -31.78
C ASP A 432 18.77 -2.00 -30.77
N PHE A 433 17.97 -1.79 -29.70
CA PHE A 433 18.31 -0.94 -28.55
C PHE A 433 19.49 -1.49 -27.72
N LEU A 434 19.55 -2.81 -27.50
CA LEU A 434 20.67 -3.44 -26.77
C LEU A 434 21.94 -3.63 -27.62
N LYS A 435 21.82 -3.65 -28.96
CA LYS A 435 22.93 -3.87 -29.91
C LYS A 435 23.60 -2.60 -30.45
N ARG A 436 22.98 -1.42 -30.35
CA ARG A 436 23.56 -0.14 -30.80
C ARG A 436 23.78 0.81 -29.62
N GLY A 437 24.89 0.57 -28.91
CA GLY A 437 25.36 1.34 -27.76
C GLY A 437 26.49 0.60 -27.09
#